data_AF-A0A2K0T684-F1
#
_entry.id   AF-A0A2K0T684-F1
#
_cell.length_a   1.000
_cell.length_b   1.000
_cell.length_c   1.000
_cell.angle_alpha   90.00
_cell.angle_beta   90.00
_cell.angle_gamma   90.00
#
_symmetry.space_group_name_H-M   'P 1'
#
loop_
_entity.id
_entity.type
_entity.pdbx_description
1 polymer ?
#
loop_
_entity_poly.entity_id
_entity_poly.type
_entity_poly.pdbx_seq_one_letter_code
_entity_poly.pdbx_strand_id
1 'polypeptide(L)'
;MAMRCHFVISSALISLSRTEDKVEAHLQHYLEARRHIRAFDAMLETKLDTTQEESVTRDLIAKLSTLLVFDFEAATALKDWDSLNETVRKAKICQDEVTYKAMGDCLLRSKAPGKVMFSTMQLIINEIFELKKFDYEKLMKYIAGEANEIGNKLPSAEIEWLVATTFNHGIEYYVRGESDSCHRWALKAMDLAIYVDDGGVMRDMLHDKFSQLQLDGRSR
;
A
#
# COMPACT_ATOMS: atom_id res chain seq x y z
N MET A 1 -2.06 25.81 16.64
CA MET A 1 -3.26 25.13 17.17
C MET A 1 -4.01 24.36 16.08
N ALA A 2 -4.28 24.95 14.91
CA ALA A 2 -5.09 24.33 13.85
C ALA A 2 -4.62 22.95 13.34
N MET A 3 -3.32 22.71 13.10
CA MET A 3 -2.84 21.40 12.61
C MET A 3 -3.18 20.23 13.56
N ARG A 4 -3.10 20.44 14.88
CA ARG A 4 -3.49 19.39 15.84
C ARG A 4 -4.97 19.04 15.73
N CYS A 5 -5.83 20.04 15.50
CA CYS A 5 -7.25 19.82 15.24
C CYS A 5 -7.46 19.01 13.96
N HIS A 6 -6.78 19.36 12.86
CA HIS A 6 -6.85 18.58 11.63
C HIS A 6 -6.42 17.12 11.83
N PHE A 7 -5.34 16.88 12.58
CA PHE A 7 -4.89 15.54 12.92
C PHE A 7 -5.95 14.74 13.72
N VAL A 8 -6.48 15.34 14.80
CA VAL A 8 -7.47 14.69 15.67
C VAL A 8 -8.79 14.44 14.93
N ILE A 9 -9.29 15.41 14.16
CA ILE A 9 -10.52 15.28 13.38
C ILE A 9 -10.36 14.18 12.32
N SER A 10 -9.25 14.16 11.58
CA SER A 10 -8.99 13.11 10.60
C SER A 10 -8.95 11.73 11.26
N SER A 11 -8.25 11.60 12.39
CA SER A 11 -8.16 10.33 13.14
C SER A 11 -9.53 9.84 13.62
N ALA A 12 -10.38 10.76 14.10
CA ALA A 12 -11.74 10.47 14.53
C ALA A 12 -12.63 10.02 13.36
N LEU A 13 -12.59 10.74 12.23
CA LEU A 13 -13.37 10.42 11.04
C LEU A 13 -12.99 9.07 10.43
N ILE A 14 -11.70 8.75 10.37
CA ILE A 14 -11.23 7.42 9.93
C ILE A 14 -11.75 6.32 10.86
N SER A 15 -11.68 6.56 12.17
CA SER A 15 -12.17 5.59 13.17
C SER A 15 -13.67 5.37 13.05
N LEU A 16 -14.45 6.45 12.87
CA LEU A 16 -15.90 6.38 12.64
C LEU A 16 -16.22 5.64 11.33
N SER A 17 -15.50 5.95 10.25
CA SER A 17 -15.70 5.30 8.95
C SER A 17 -15.51 3.77 9.05
N ARG A 18 -14.47 3.30 9.75
CA ARG A 18 -14.19 1.87 9.92
C ARG A 18 -15.28 1.08 10.66
N THR A 19 -16.08 1.75 11.49
CA THR A 19 -17.17 1.14 12.27
C THR A 19 -18.56 1.41 11.68
N GLU A 20 -18.65 2.17 10.60
CA GLU A 20 -19.93 2.59 10.01
C GLU A 20 -20.45 1.53 9.04
N ASP A 21 -21.66 1.02 9.31
CA ASP A 21 -22.32 0.02 8.47
C ASP A 21 -22.94 0.64 7.21
N LYS A 22 -23.31 1.92 7.28
CA LYS A 22 -23.94 2.61 6.15
C LYS A 22 -22.89 3.07 5.16
N VAL A 23 -22.88 2.43 3.99
CA VAL A 23 -21.93 2.73 2.90
C VAL A 23 -21.81 4.22 2.60
N GLU A 24 -22.92 4.96 2.52
CA GLU A 24 -22.88 6.40 2.24
C GLU A 24 -22.17 7.19 3.35
N ALA A 25 -22.57 6.99 4.61
CA ALA A 25 -21.95 7.68 5.75
C ALA A 25 -20.47 7.30 5.90
N HIS A 26 -20.13 6.04 5.65
CA HIS A 26 -18.76 5.52 5.61
C HIS A 26 -17.88 6.29 4.60
N LEU A 27 -18.37 6.47 3.36
CA LEU A 27 -17.65 7.22 2.32
C LEU A 27 -17.59 8.72 2.61
N GLN A 28 -18.64 9.31 3.18
CA GLN A 28 -18.66 10.73 3.57
C GLN A 28 -17.60 11.03 4.65
N HIS A 29 -17.48 10.18 5.68
CA HIS A 29 -16.43 10.32 6.68
C HIS A 29 -15.03 10.27 6.07
N TYR A 30 -14.80 9.41 5.07
CA TYR A 30 -13.53 9.37 4.34
C TYR A 30 -13.27 10.65 3.54
N LEU A 31 -14.27 11.17 2.81
CA LEU A 31 -14.13 12.44 2.09
C LEU A 31 -13.76 13.59 3.02
N GLU A 32 -14.42 13.67 4.18
CA GLU A 32 -14.15 14.71 5.16
C GLU A 32 -12.75 14.53 5.80
N ALA A 33 -12.34 13.29 6.11
CA ALA A 33 -11.00 13.00 6.61
C ALA A 33 -9.93 13.50 5.63
N ARG A 34 -10.06 13.18 4.33
CA ARG A 34 -9.13 13.62 3.28
C ARG A 34 -9.05 15.16 3.18
N ARG A 35 -10.16 15.87 3.39
CA ARG A 35 -10.16 17.35 3.45
C ARG A 35 -9.31 17.86 4.62
N HIS A 36 -9.44 17.27 5.81
CA HIS A 36 -8.64 17.68 6.97
C HIS A 36 -7.16 17.29 6.82
N ILE A 37 -6.85 16.16 6.18
CA ILE A 37 -5.47 15.74 5.88
C ILE A 37 -4.80 16.73 4.93
N ARG A 38 -5.46 17.12 3.83
CA ARG A 38 -4.94 18.13 2.89
C ARG A 38 -4.70 19.48 3.57
N ALA A 39 -5.59 19.89 4.48
CA ALA A 39 -5.41 21.11 5.25
C ALA A 39 -4.22 21.02 6.23
N PHE A 40 -4.00 19.86 6.87
CA PHE A 40 -2.80 19.64 7.68
C PHE A 40 -1.53 19.78 6.83
N ASP A 41 -1.52 19.14 5.67
CA ASP A 41 -0.38 19.10 4.74
C ASP A 41 0.02 20.50 4.24
N ALA A 42 -0.94 21.28 3.73
CA ALA A 42 -0.69 22.66 3.30
C ALA A 42 -0.16 23.57 4.42
N MET A 43 -0.64 23.36 5.65
CA MET A 43 -0.13 24.09 6.82
C MET A 43 1.28 23.65 7.22
N LEU A 44 1.62 22.37 7.02
CA LEU A 44 2.94 21.84 7.30
C LEU A 44 3.97 22.36 6.30
N GLU A 45 3.64 22.39 5.00
CA GLU A 45 4.50 22.95 3.95
C GLU A 45 4.89 24.40 4.27
N THR A 46 3.89 25.24 4.59
CA THR A 46 4.11 26.65 4.99
C THR A 46 5.03 26.79 6.22
N LYS A 47 5.05 25.76 7.07
CA LYS A 47 5.75 25.76 8.36
C LYS A 47 7.15 25.20 8.29
N LEU A 48 7.44 24.30 7.36
CA LEU A 48 8.78 23.76 7.12
C LEU A 48 9.73 24.84 6.57
N ASP A 49 9.20 25.87 5.91
CA ASP A 49 9.96 27.04 5.44
C ASP A 49 10.37 28.01 6.56
N THR A 50 9.82 27.85 7.77
CA THR A 50 10.15 28.67 8.95
C THR A 50 11.04 27.90 9.92
N THR A 51 12.06 28.56 10.48
CA THR A 51 12.99 27.95 11.45
C THR A 51 12.23 27.44 12.68
N GLN A 52 11.89 26.16 12.69
CA GLN A 52 11.26 25.48 13.83
C GLN A 52 12.26 24.64 14.59
N GLU A 53 11.97 24.42 15.87
CA GLU A 53 12.69 23.45 16.69
C GLU A 53 12.61 22.05 16.07
N GLU A 54 13.73 21.34 16.05
CA GLU A 54 13.85 20.01 15.45
C GLU A 54 12.85 19.00 16.05
N SER A 55 12.57 19.12 17.35
CA SER A 55 11.62 18.28 18.09
C SER A 55 10.18 18.44 17.56
N VAL A 56 9.77 19.67 17.28
CA VAL A 56 8.44 20.00 16.74
C VAL A 56 8.31 19.48 15.33
N THR A 57 9.35 19.66 14.51
CA THR A 57 9.39 19.15 13.13
C THR A 57 9.24 17.63 13.10
N ARG A 58 9.99 16.91 13.94
CA ARG A 58 9.90 15.45 14.06
C ARG A 58 8.50 14.97 14.45
N ASP A 59 7.88 15.63 15.42
CA ASP A 59 6.50 15.34 15.84
C ASP A 59 5.47 15.57 14.72
N LEU A 60 5.62 16.64 13.95
CA LEU A 60 4.75 16.94 12.81
C LEU A 60 4.92 15.93 11.67
N ILE A 61 6.16 15.50 11.39
CA ILE A 61 6.44 14.49 10.38
C ILE A 61 5.88 13.12 10.79
N ALA A 62 5.98 12.73 12.06
CA ALA A 62 5.35 11.50 12.56
C ALA A 62 3.82 11.53 12.42
N LYS A 63 3.20 12.68 12.70
CA LYS A 63 1.76 12.89 12.48
C LYS A 63 1.40 12.82 11.00
N LEU A 64 2.19 13.44 10.12
CA LEU A 64 1.99 13.33 8.67
C LEU A 64 2.07 11.87 8.22
N SER A 65 3.05 11.11 8.70
CA SER A 65 3.22 9.68 8.42
C SER A 65 1.90 8.91 8.64
N THR A 66 1.27 9.14 9.80
CA THR A 66 -0.04 8.55 10.14
C THR A 66 -1.16 9.04 9.22
N LEU A 67 -1.22 10.35 8.94
CA LEU A 67 -2.26 10.93 8.09
C LEU A 67 -2.17 10.46 6.64
N LEU A 68 -0.97 10.18 6.11
CA LEU A 68 -0.82 9.67 4.75
C LEU A 68 -1.31 8.22 4.62
N VAL A 69 -1.13 7.38 5.65
CA VAL A 69 -1.77 6.05 5.69
C VAL A 69 -3.29 6.18 5.67
N PHE A 70 -3.83 7.11 6.45
CA PHE A 70 -5.27 7.39 6.46
C PHE A 70 -5.79 7.92 5.13
N ASP A 71 -5.06 8.82 4.47
CA ASP A 71 -5.43 9.33 3.15
C ASP A 71 -5.41 8.22 2.12
N PHE A 72 -4.42 7.33 2.17
CA PHE A 72 -4.29 6.19 1.28
C PHE A 72 -5.45 5.19 1.49
N GLU A 73 -5.77 4.83 2.73
CA GLU A 73 -6.93 4.00 3.06
C GLU A 73 -8.23 4.62 2.54
N ALA A 74 -8.45 5.91 2.82
CA ALA A 74 -9.63 6.64 2.35
C ALA A 74 -9.71 6.66 0.82
N ALA A 75 -8.59 6.91 0.12
CA ALA A 75 -8.52 6.89 -1.34
C ALA A 75 -8.88 5.50 -1.90
N THR A 76 -8.38 4.42 -1.29
CA THR A 76 -8.73 3.06 -1.72
C THR A 76 -10.22 2.74 -1.52
N ALA A 77 -10.83 3.21 -0.43
CA ALA A 77 -12.26 3.03 -0.17
C ALA A 77 -13.13 3.83 -1.13
N LEU A 78 -12.72 5.07 -1.44
CA LEU A 78 -13.37 5.97 -2.40
C LEU A 78 -13.11 5.60 -3.86
N LYS A 79 -12.24 4.60 -4.11
CA LYS A 79 -11.78 4.19 -5.44
C LYS A 79 -11.07 5.31 -6.22
N ASP A 80 -10.46 6.25 -5.49
CA ASP A 80 -9.64 7.31 -6.06
C ASP A 80 -8.21 6.81 -6.28
N TRP A 81 -8.07 5.96 -7.30
CA TRP A 81 -6.83 5.27 -7.63
C TRP A 81 -5.72 6.23 -8.09
N ASP A 82 -6.11 7.34 -8.74
CA ASP A 82 -5.17 8.30 -9.31
C ASP A 82 -4.34 9.00 -8.23
N SER A 83 -4.94 9.23 -7.05
CA SER A 83 -4.27 9.88 -5.92
C SER A 83 -3.27 8.98 -5.16
N LEU A 84 -3.34 7.65 -5.31
CA LEU A 84 -2.53 6.73 -4.50
C LEU A 84 -1.02 6.95 -4.67
N ASN A 85 -0.58 7.10 -5.92
CA ASN A 85 0.84 7.28 -6.22
C ASN A 85 1.37 8.63 -5.71
N GLU A 86 0.51 9.66 -5.67
CA GLU A 86 0.86 10.96 -5.08
C GLU A 86 1.07 10.81 -3.57
N THR A 87 0.15 10.13 -2.88
CA THR A 87 0.25 9.88 -1.44
C THR A 87 1.51 9.09 -1.08
N VAL A 88 1.89 8.07 -1.86
CA VAL A 88 3.14 7.31 -1.66
C VAL A 88 4.36 8.21 -1.83
N ARG A 89 4.43 9.01 -2.90
CA ARG A 89 5.58 9.93 -3.11
C ARG A 89 5.70 10.96 -1.99
N LYS A 90 4.57 11.45 -1.47
CA LYS A 90 4.53 12.42 -0.38
C LYS A 90 5.08 11.84 0.94
N ALA A 91 4.89 10.54 1.18
CA ALA A 91 5.41 9.86 2.37
C ALA A 91 6.94 9.79 2.42
N LYS A 92 7.65 10.14 1.35
CA LYS A 92 9.11 10.17 1.30
C LYS A 92 9.74 11.03 2.38
N ILE A 93 9.11 12.16 2.72
CA ILE A 93 9.61 13.06 3.77
C ILE A 93 9.54 12.43 5.17
N CYS A 94 8.69 11.41 5.36
CA CYS A 94 8.51 10.74 6.63
C CYS A 94 9.65 9.76 6.95
N GLN A 95 10.37 9.28 5.93
CA GLN A 95 11.42 8.27 6.05
C GLN A 95 11.02 7.06 6.91
N ASP A 96 9.77 6.60 6.77
CA ASP A 96 9.15 5.62 7.64
C ASP A 96 8.73 4.36 6.88
N GLU A 97 9.48 3.27 7.06
CA GLU A 97 9.17 1.96 6.45
C GLU A 97 7.80 1.43 6.90
N VAL A 98 7.38 1.71 8.13
CA VAL A 98 6.09 1.22 8.67
C VAL A 98 4.93 1.83 7.90
N THR A 99 5.04 3.11 7.52
CA THR A 99 4.03 3.81 6.72
C THR A 99 3.86 3.21 5.34
N TYR A 100 4.96 2.90 4.65
CA TYR A 100 4.89 2.26 3.35
C TYR A 100 4.27 0.85 3.41
N LYS A 101 4.61 0.06 4.45
CA LYS A 101 3.97 -1.25 4.67
C LYS A 101 2.48 -1.12 4.90
N ALA A 102 2.06 -0.16 5.73
CA ALA A 102 0.64 0.09 5.99
C ALA A 102 -0.11 0.52 4.72
N MET A 103 0.49 1.32 3.84
CA MET A 103 -0.08 1.64 2.52
C MET A 103 -0.22 0.38 1.64
N GLY A 104 0.80 -0.50 1.65
CA GLY A 104 0.75 -1.79 0.98
C GLY A 104 -0.41 -2.66 1.48
N ASP A 105 -0.60 -2.76 2.79
CA ASP A 105 -1.70 -3.50 3.42
C ASP A 105 -3.07 -2.92 3.04
N CYS A 106 -3.20 -1.60 2.97
CA CYS A 106 -4.41 -0.93 2.48
C CYS A 106 -4.68 -1.28 1.01
N LEU A 107 -3.66 -1.16 0.15
CA LEU A 107 -3.78 -1.44 -1.28
C LEU A 107 -4.21 -2.89 -1.53
N LEU A 108 -3.59 -3.83 -0.83
CA LEU A 108 -3.86 -5.24 -1.08
C LEU A 108 -5.24 -5.69 -0.58
N ARG A 109 -5.72 -5.13 0.54
CA ARG A 109 -7.09 -5.35 1.04
C ARG A 109 -8.16 -4.67 0.18
N SER A 110 -7.78 -3.71 -0.67
CA SER A 110 -8.70 -2.98 -1.52
C SER A 110 -9.22 -3.82 -2.71
N LYS A 111 -10.18 -3.24 -3.44
CA LYS A 111 -10.69 -3.74 -4.74
C LYS A 111 -9.99 -3.06 -5.93
N ALA A 112 -8.76 -2.58 -5.76
CA ALA A 112 -8.01 -1.93 -6.84
C ALA A 112 -7.85 -2.88 -8.06
N PRO A 113 -7.97 -2.35 -9.29
CA PRO A 113 -7.64 -3.11 -10.50
C PRO A 113 -6.19 -3.61 -10.48
N GLY A 114 -5.91 -4.76 -11.09
CA GLY A 114 -4.57 -5.38 -11.08
C GLY A 114 -3.44 -4.44 -11.55
N LYS A 115 -3.70 -3.63 -12.59
CA LYS A 115 -2.74 -2.62 -13.07
C LYS A 115 -2.41 -1.55 -12.02
N VAL A 116 -3.42 -1.04 -11.32
CA VAL A 116 -3.25 -0.06 -10.24
C VAL A 116 -2.45 -0.70 -9.12
N MET A 117 -2.86 -1.88 -8.67
CA MET A 117 -2.19 -2.63 -7.61
C MET A 117 -0.70 -2.84 -7.91
N PHE A 118 -0.37 -3.35 -9.09
CA PHE A 118 1.02 -3.56 -9.49
C PHE A 118 1.81 -2.25 -9.51
N SER A 119 1.29 -1.23 -10.19
CA SER A 119 2.00 0.06 -10.34
C SER A 119 2.24 0.78 -9.00
N THR A 120 1.26 0.76 -8.10
CA THR A 120 1.37 1.41 -6.79
C THR A 120 2.22 0.56 -5.83
N MET A 121 2.12 -0.77 -5.87
CA MET A 121 2.97 -1.64 -5.07
C MET A 121 4.45 -1.53 -5.48
N GLN A 122 4.73 -1.46 -6.79
CA GLN A 122 6.07 -1.19 -7.31
C GLN A 122 6.65 0.10 -6.73
N LEU A 123 5.84 1.17 -6.69
CA LEU A 123 6.26 2.44 -6.13
C LEU A 123 6.55 2.35 -4.61
N ILE A 124 5.67 1.69 -3.84
CA ILE A 124 5.85 1.48 -2.40
C ILE A 124 7.14 0.68 -2.11
N ILE A 125 7.36 -0.41 -2.85
CA ILE A 125 8.55 -1.25 -2.70
C ILE A 125 9.81 -0.44 -2.99
N ASN A 126 9.83 0.31 -4.10
CA ASN A 126 10.98 1.16 -4.45
C ASN A 126 11.31 2.17 -3.34
N GLU A 127 10.31 2.85 -2.76
CA GLU A 127 10.56 3.79 -1.67
C GLU A 127 11.08 3.08 -0.40
N ILE A 128 10.58 1.89 -0.05
CA ILE A 128 11.13 1.10 1.09
C ILE A 128 12.61 0.75 0.84
N PHE A 129 12.98 0.38 -0.39
CA PHE A 129 14.37 0.07 -0.73
C PHE A 129 15.29 1.30 -0.60
N GLU A 130 14.84 2.46 -1.07
CA GLU A 130 15.57 3.73 -0.91
C GLU A 130 15.83 4.06 0.57
N LEU A 131 14.86 3.81 1.47
CA LEU A 131 15.03 4.05 2.90
C LEU A 131 16.10 3.18 3.56
N LYS A 132 16.26 1.94 3.10
CA LYS A 132 17.19 0.97 3.71
C LYS A 132 18.65 1.21 3.36
N LYS A 133 18.98 2.25 2.58
CA LYS A 133 20.33 2.53 2.07
C LYS A 133 21.01 1.25 1.57
N PHE A 134 20.33 0.50 0.71
CA PHE A 134 20.90 -0.70 0.11
C PHE A 134 21.86 -0.32 -1.03
N ASP A 135 22.87 -1.15 -1.25
CA ASP A 135 24.03 -0.89 -2.12
C ASP A 135 23.63 -0.39 -3.52
N TYR A 136 24.07 0.83 -3.84
CA TYR A 136 23.86 1.51 -5.12
C TYR A 136 24.36 0.67 -6.31
N GLU A 137 25.30 -0.27 -6.13
CA GLU A 137 25.71 -1.18 -7.20
C GLU A 137 24.58 -2.11 -7.68
N LYS A 138 23.67 -2.55 -6.80
CA LYS A 138 22.52 -3.38 -7.17
C LYS A 138 21.47 -2.57 -7.94
N LEU A 139 21.20 -1.35 -7.47
CA LEU A 139 20.27 -0.42 -8.13
C LEU A 139 20.83 0.07 -9.47
N MET A 140 22.12 0.39 -9.56
CA MET A 140 22.77 0.81 -10.80
C MET A 140 22.82 -0.31 -11.84
N LYS A 141 22.97 -1.58 -11.44
CA LYS A 141 22.81 -2.71 -12.38
C LYS A 141 21.37 -2.84 -12.92
N TYR A 142 20.37 -2.55 -12.08
CA TYR A 142 18.96 -2.51 -12.47
C TYR A 142 18.61 -1.33 -13.39
N ILE A 143 19.25 -0.17 -13.19
CA ILE A 143 19.04 1.04 -14.01
C ILE A 143 19.91 0.99 -15.30
N ALA A 144 21.09 0.37 -15.27
CA ALA A 144 22.06 0.43 -16.36
C ALA A 144 22.03 -0.75 -17.35
N GLY A 145 21.24 -1.81 -17.10
CA GLY A 145 21.11 -2.96 -18.00
C GLY A 145 19.73 -3.09 -18.61
N GLU A 146 19.53 -2.51 -19.80
CA GLU A 146 18.36 -2.69 -20.70
C GLU A 146 17.19 -1.68 -20.59
N ALA A 147 17.51 -0.40 -20.39
CA ALA A 147 16.61 0.69 -20.78
C ALA A 147 16.43 0.84 -22.32
N ASN A 148 16.78 -0.17 -23.11
CA ASN A 148 16.71 -0.13 -24.56
C ASN A 148 16.17 -1.45 -25.14
N GLU A 149 14.94 -1.78 -24.77
CA GLU A 149 13.79 -2.00 -25.67
C GLU A 149 12.64 -2.62 -24.85
N ILE A 150 11.61 -1.81 -24.58
CA ILE A 150 10.30 -2.17 -24.00
C ILE A 150 10.22 -2.32 -22.46
N GLY A 151 10.14 -1.17 -21.78
CA GLY A 151 9.08 -0.86 -20.79
C GLY A 151 9.02 -1.64 -19.46
N ASN A 152 9.47 -0.98 -18.38
CA ASN A 152 8.81 -1.01 -17.06
C ASN A 152 8.51 -2.39 -16.45
N LYS A 153 9.48 -3.32 -16.43
CA LYS A 153 9.40 -4.55 -15.63
C LYS A 153 10.20 -4.40 -14.34
N LEU A 154 9.56 -4.65 -13.20
CA LEU A 154 10.26 -4.96 -11.94
C LEU A 154 11.22 -6.14 -12.17
N PRO A 155 12.37 -6.21 -11.47
CA PRO A 155 13.29 -7.34 -11.64
C PRO A 155 12.58 -8.64 -11.20
N SER A 156 12.94 -9.77 -11.84
CA SER A 156 12.22 -11.05 -11.69
C SER A 156 12.08 -11.47 -10.24
N ALA A 157 13.14 -11.31 -9.44
CA ALA A 157 13.16 -11.72 -8.04
C ALA A 157 12.15 -10.95 -7.18
N GLU A 158 11.89 -9.68 -7.50
CA GLU A 158 10.99 -8.80 -6.78
C GLU A 158 9.54 -9.09 -7.14
N ILE A 159 9.26 -9.42 -8.41
CA ILE A 159 7.93 -9.89 -8.82
C ILE A 159 7.65 -11.27 -8.21
N GLU A 160 8.63 -12.18 -8.26
CA GLU A 160 8.54 -13.50 -7.61
C GLU A 160 8.29 -13.36 -6.10
N TRP A 161 9.03 -12.48 -5.43
CA TRP A 161 8.84 -12.18 -4.01
C TRP A 161 7.46 -11.59 -3.72
N LEU A 162 6.99 -10.65 -4.54
CA LEU A 162 5.67 -10.04 -4.39
C LEU A 162 4.55 -11.08 -4.57
N VAL A 163 4.66 -11.92 -5.59
CA VAL A 163 3.74 -13.03 -5.86
C VAL A 163 3.74 -14.02 -4.69
N ALA A 164 4.90 -14.44 -4.22
CA ALA A 164 5.04 -15.35 -3.09
C ALA A 164 4.45 -14.77 -1.80
N THR A 165 4.70 -13.48 -1.52
CA THR A 165 4.19 -12.78 -0.34
C THR A 165 2.67 -12.64 -0.37
N THR A 166 2.12 -12.26 -1.53
CA THR A 166 0.67 -12.16 -1.75
C THR A 166 -0.01 -13.51 -1.56
N PHE A 167 0.60 -14.60 -2.05
CA PHE A 167 0.07 -15.95 -1.88
C PHE A 167 0.14 -16.40 -0.42
N ASN A 168 1.28 -16.19 0.25
CA ASN A 168 1.47 -16.56 1.66
C ASN A 168 0.46 -15.86 2.58
N HIS A 169 0.13 -14.60 2.30
CA HIS A 169 -0.89 -13.90 3.05
C HIS A 169 -2.31 -14.50 2.82
N GLY A 170 -2.60 -15.02 1.62
CA GLY A 170 -3.79 -15.83 1.39
C GLY A 170 -3.82 -17.11 2.24
N ILE A 171 -2.67 -17.75 2.44
CA ILE A 171 -2.55 -18.93 3.33
C ILE A 171 -2.77 -18.56 4.80
N GLU A 172 -2.35 -17.37 5.25
CA GLU A 172 -2.63 -16.92 6.62
C GLU A 172 -4.14 -16.83 6.89
N TYR A 173 -4.94 -16.37 5.93
CA TYR A 173 -6.40 -16.38 6.01
C TYR A 173 -7.00 -17.78 5.98
N TYR A 174 -6.41 -18.69 5.19
CA TYR A 174 -6.82 -20.11 5.17
C TYR A 174 -6.69 -20.74 6.56
N VAL A 175 -5.54 -20.54 7.22
CA VAL A 175 -5.27 -21.05 8.57
C VAL A 175 -6.27 -20.50 9.60
N ARG A 176 -6.82 -19.31 9.37
CA ARG A 176 -7.84 -18.68 10.22
C ARG A 176 -9.28 -19.11 9.89
N GLY A 177 -9.48 -19.97 8.88
CA GLY A 177 -10.80 -20.39 8.42
C GLY A 177 -11.55 -19.33 7.60
N GLU A 178 -10.86 -18.28 7.14
CA GLU A 178 -11.44 -17.20 6.34
C GLU A 178 -11.32 -17.49 4.84
N SER A 179 -12.07 -18.49 4.35
CA SER A 179 -11.98 -19.00 2.98
C SER A 179 -12.16 -17.92 1.90
N ASP A 180 -13.05 -16.96 2.09
CA ASP A 180 -13.28 -15.86 1.12
C ASP A 180 -12.08 -14.91 1.00
N SER A 181 -11.40 -14.65 2.12
CA SER A 181 -10.18 -13.84 2.12
C SER A 181 -9.04 -14.62 1.48
N CYS A 182 -8.85 -15.89 1.86
CA CYS A 182 -7.87 -16.78 1.25
C CYS A 182 -8.00 -16.82 -0.29
N HIS A 183 -9.21 -17.08 -0.78
CA HIS A 183 -9.48 -17.19 -2.21
C HIS A 183 -9.15 -15.90 -2.97
N ARG A 184 -9.57 -14.74 -2.44
CA ARG A 184 -9.27 -13.44 -3.05
C ARG A 184 -7.76 -13.19 -3.16
N TRP A 185 -7.01 -13.54 -2.13
CA TRP A 185 -5.57 -13.32 -2.09
C TRP A 185 -4.79 -14.29 -2.98
N ALA A 186 -5.22 -15.55 -3.07
CA ALA A 186 -4.65 -16.52 -3.99
C ALA A 186 -4.85 -16.10 -5.46
N LEU A 187 -6.06 -15.63 -5.84
CA LEU A 187 -6.31 -15.11 -7.19
C LEU A 187 -5.43 -13.89 -7.50
N LYS A 188 -5.27 -12.96 -6.55
CA LYS A 188 -4.38 -11.81 -6.73
C LYS A 188 -2.92 -12.23 -6.95
N ALA A 189 -2.44 -13.24 -6.23
CA ALA A 189 -1.09 -13.76 -6.45
C ALA A 189 -0.92 -14.38 -7.85
N MET A 190 -1.94 -15.10 -8.35
CA MET A 190 -1.94 -15.64 -9.71
C MET A 190 -1.99 -14.54 -10.78
N ASP A 191 -2.77 -13.48 -10.56
CA ASP A 191 -2.82 -12.31 -11.43
C ASP A 191 -1.49 -11.56 -11.46
N LEU A 192 -0.75 -11.53 -10.33
CA LEU A 192 0.59 -10.95 -10.27
C LEU A 192 1.64 -11.83 -10.94
N ALA A 193 1.43 -13.15 -10.96
CA ALA A 193 2.36 -14.09 -11.57
C ALA A 193 2.50 -13.91 -13.09
N ILE A 194 1.55 -13.23 -13.76
CA ILE A 194 1.66 -12.92 -15.20
C ILE A 194 2.83 -11.96 -15.52
N TYR A 195 3.32 -11.24 -14.51
CA TYR A 195 4.44 -10.31 -14.67
C TYR A 195 5.80 -10.99 -14.41
N VAL A 196 5.81 -12.24 -13.92
CA VAL A 196 7.02 -13.06 -13.84
C VAL A 196 7.35 -13.56 -15.24
N ASP A 197 8.57 -13.33 -15.70
CA ASP A 197 9.01 -13.72 -17.06
C ASP A 197 9.48 -15.19 -17.10
N ASP A 198 8.60 -16.09 -16.65
CA ASP A 198 8.88 -17.53 -16.53
C ASP A 198 7.99 -18.40 -17.41
N GLY A 199 7.27 -17.79 -18.35
CA GLY A 199 6.35 -18.50 -19.25
C GLY A 199 5.08 -19.02 -18.55
N GLY A 200 4.75 -18.53 -17.35
CA GLY A 200 3.55 -18.91 -16.60
C GLY A 200 3.77 -20.01 -15.56
N VAL A 201 5.02 -20.45 -15.35
CA VAL A 201 5.37 -21.53 -14.42
C VAL A 201 4.93 -21.21 -13.00
N MET A 202 5.20 -19.99 -12.51
CA MET A 202 4.82 -19.52 -11.18
C MET A 202 3.29 -19.51 -11.03
N ARG A 203 2.56 -19.03 -12.05
CA ARG A 203 1.10 -18.99 -12.01
C ARG A 203 0.51 -20.39 -11.90
N ASP A 204 1.00 -21.32 -12.71
CA ASP A 204 0.50 -22.70 -12.74
C ASP A 204 0.85 -23.42 -11.43
N MET A 205 2.05 -23.19 -10.87
CA MET A 205 2.43 -23.70 -9.54
C MET A 205 1.51 -23.18 -8.43
N LEU A 206 1.16 -21.90 -8.45
CA LEU A 206 0.23 -21.31 -7.48
C LEU A 206 -1.19 -21.87 -7.64
N HIS A 207 -1.66 -22.04 -8.87
CA HIS A 207 -2.95 -22.64 -9.16
C HIS A 207 -3.04 -24.07 -8.60
N ASP A 208 -2.03 -24.90 -8.85
CA ASP A 208 -1.95 -26.26 -8.32
C ASP A 208 -1.96 -26.28 -6.79
N LYS A 209 -1.12 -25.45 -6.15
CA LYS A 209 -1.09 -25.34 -4.68
C LYS A 209 -2.43 -24.89 -4.11
N PHE A 210 -3.09 -23.93 -4.76
CA PHE A 210 -4.39 -23.44 -4.33
C PHE A 210 -5.50 -24.49 -4.47
N SER A 211 -5.49 -25.26 -5.55
CA SER A 211 -6.46 -26.35 -5.80
C SER A 211 -6.40 -27.47 -4.75
N GLN A 212 -5.25 -27.62 -4.08
CA GLN A 212 -5.05 -28.60 -3.01
C GLN A 212 -5.55 -28.12 -1.65
N LEU A 213 -5.86 -26.82 -1.50
CA LEU A 213 -6.45 -26.31 -0.27
C LEU A 213 -7.90 -26.81 -0.17
N GLN A 214 -8.23 -27.47 0.92
CA GLN A 214 -9.62 -27.84 1.20
C GLN A 214 -10.36 -26.60 1.69
N LEU A 215 -10.92 -25.83 0.75
CA LEU A 215 -11.68 -24.61 1.03
C LEU A 215 -13.12 -24.91 1.50
N ASP A 216 -13.56 -26.15 1.34
CA ASP A 216 -14.82 -26.65 1.88
C ASP A 216 -14.60 -27.17 3.30
N GLY A 217 -15.24 -26.52 4.27
CA GLY A 217 -15.29 -26.97 5.64
C GLY A 217 -15.79 -28.40 5.73
N ARG A 218 -14.89 -29.32 6.10
CA ARG A 218 -15.26 -30.60 6.70
C ARG A 218 -14.72 -30.64 8.11
N SER A 219 -15.67 -30.44 9.01
CA SER A 219 -15.70 -30.90 10.39
C SER A 219 -14.84 -32.14 10.61
N ARG A 220 -13.89 -32.02 11.54
CA ARG A 220 -13.60 -33.10 12.49
C ARG A 220 -13.62 -32.51 13.89
#